data_AF-A0A0H3K7C8-F1
#
_entry.id   AF-A0A0H3K7C8-F1
#
_cell.length_a   1.000
_cell.length_b   1.000
_cell.length_c   1.000
_cell.angle_alpha   90.00
_cell.angle_beta   90.00
_cell.angle_gamma   90.00
#
_symmetry.space_group_name_H-M   'P 1'
#
loop_
_entity.id
_entity.type
_entity.pdbx_description
1 polymer ?
#
loop_
_entity_poly.entity_id
_entity_poly.type
_entity_poly.pdbx_seq_one_letter_code
_entity_poly.pdbx_strand_id
1 'polypeptide(L)'
;MSQRVSARAYARMRNVSHKGVLEAIQSGRLPSAVKVGQRWEIDPAQADREWSQNTNVNHHKSKAPRVVAEPEDSSLPGLNESKAEREYYLAKLAQLDYEERAGQLVSAEDVRVTWFSHARRVRDAILNVPIRIVDEVRAIAGELDENQRHEILLCLQRELVQALEELAGPEELPPQSQS
;
A
#
# COMPACT_ATOMS: atom_id res chain seq x y z
N MET A 1 -63.08 1.56 -22.04
CA MET A 1 -62.58 0.97 -23.31
C MET A 1 -61.07 1.21 -23.35
N SER A 2 -60.25 0.16 -23.18
CA SER A 2 -58.78 0.29 -23.21
C SER A 2 -58.29 0.42 -24.65
N GLN A 3 -57.80 1.61 -25.03
CA GLN A 3 -57.20 1.84 -26.34
C GLN A 3 -55.74 1.41 -26.30
N ARG A 4 -55.43 0.27 -26.93
CA ARG A 4 -54.04 -0.17 -27.11
C ARG A 4 -53.37 0.62 -28.21
N VAL A 5 -52.19 1.14 -27.93
CA VAL A 5 -51.39 1.91 -28.88
C VAL A 5 -50.04 1.25 -29.11
N SER A 6 -49.41 1.53 -30.24
CA SER A 6 -48.05 1.03 -30.50
C SER A 6 -47.02 1.66 -29.56
N ALA A 7 -45.91 0.98 -29.28
CA ALA A 7 -44.81 1.54 -28.47
C ALA A 7 -44.27 2.88 -28.98
N ARG A 8 -44.34 3.16 -30.30
CA ARG A 8 -43.95 4.47 -30.87
C ARG A 8 -44.97 5.56 -30.54
N ALA A 9 -46.26 5.23 -30.56
CA ALA A 9 -47.32 6.16 -30.21
C ALA A 9 -47.26 6.49 -28.70
N TYR A 10 -47.08 5.47 -27.86
CA TYR A 10 -46.90 5.65 -26.42
C TYR A 10 -45.67 6.51 -26.07
N ALA A 11 -44.54 6.29 -26.76
CA ALA A 11 -43.34 7.10 -26.60
C ALA A 11 -43.60 8.60 -26.85
N ARG A 12 -44.38 8.94 -27.88
CA ARG A 12 -44.76 10.33 -28.18
C ARG A 12 -45.70 10.91 -27.13
N MET A 13 -46.65 10.13 -26.61
CA MET A 13 -47.58 10.58 -25.57
C MET A 13 -46.88 10.91 -24.26
N ARG A 14 -45.89 10.10 -23.86
CA ARG A 14 -45.11 10.29 -22.62
C ARG A 14 -43.86 11.15 -22.81
N ASN A 15 -43.61 11.64 -24.02
CA ASN A 15 -42.45 12.45 -24.40
C ASN A 15 -41.08 11.79 -24.08
N VAL A 16 -41.00 10.47 -24.26
CA VAL A 16 -39.77 9.66 -24.06
C VAL A 16 -39.29 9.09 -25.38
N SER A 17 -38.00 8.74 -25.46
CA SER A 17 -37.45 8.14 -26.67
C SER A 17 -38.06 6.75 -26.93
N HIS A 18 -38.29 6.40 -28.19
CA HIS A 18 -38.81 5.07 -28.56
C HIS A 18 -37.90 3.94 -28.07
N LYS A 19 -36.57 4.17 -28.09
CA LYS A 19 -35.58 3.24 -27.54
C LYS A 19 -35.74 3.05 -26.02
N GLY A 20 -36.00 4.14 -25.29
CA GLY A 20 -36.24 4.08 -23.84
C GLY A 20 -37.49 3.26 -23.48
N VAL A 21 -38.54 3.29 -24.31
CA VAL A 21 -39.72 2.43 -24.13
C VAL A 21 -39.37 0.95 -24.37
N LEU A 22 -38.57 0.64 -25.40
CA LEU A 22 -38.13 -0.75 -25.64
C LEU A 22 -37.24 -1.28 -24.52
N GLU A 23 -36.32 -0.46 -24.01
CA GLU A 23 -35.50 -0.81 -22.84
C GLU A 23 -36.36 -1.01 -21.59
N ALA A 24 -37.42 -0.21 -21.39
CA ALA A 24 -38.36 -0.40 -20.29
C ALA A 24 -39.13 -1.72 -20.40
N ILE A 25 -39.51 -2.13 -21.61
CA ILE A 25 -40.13 -3.44 -21.85
C ILE A 25 -39.12 -4.57 -21.57
N GLN A 26 -37.90 -4.46 -22.11
CA GLN A 26 -36.87 -5.49 -21.96
C GLN A 26 -36.40 -5.68 -20.50
N SER A 27 -36.33 -4.59 -19.74
CA SER A 27 -35.98 -4.61 -18.32
C SER A 27 -37.15 -5.01 -17.41
N GLY A 28 -38.32 -5.34 -17.97
CA GLY A 28 -39.50 -5.77 -17.20
C GLY A 28 -40.24 -4.64 -16.49
N ARG A 29 -39.93 -3.36 -16.79
CA ARG A 29 -40.60 -2.18 -16.18
C ARG A 29 -42.03 -1.97 -16.70
N LEU A 30 -42.32 -2.44 -17.91
CA LEU A 30 -43.66 -2.39 -18.54
C LEU A 30 -44.18 -3.81 -18.85
N PRO A 31 -44.62 -4.57 -17.83
CA PRO A 31 -45.15 -5.93 -18.03
C PRO A 31 -46.47 -5.96 -18.83
N SER A 32 -47.23 -4.87 -18.89
CA SER A 32 -48.46 -4.77 -19.70
C SER A 32 -48.24 -4.74 -21.21
N ALA A 33 -47.00 -4.60 -21.68
CA ALA A 33 -46.70 -4.56 -23.11
C ALA A 33 -46.83 -5.95 -23.73
N VAL A 34 -47.74 -6.09 -24.69
CA VAL A 34 -47.96 -7.36 -25.42
C VAL A 34 -47.31 -7.28 -26.80
N LYS A 35 -46.53 -8.30 -27.16
CA LYS A 35 -45.96 -8.42 -28.50
C LYS A 35 -47.00 -9.03 -29.45
N VAL A 36 -47.49 -8.24 -30.40
CA VAL A 36 -48.40 -8.70 -31.45
C VAL A 36 -47.63 -8.66 -32.78
N GLY A 37 -47.22 -9.85 -33.24
CA GLY A 37 -46.35 -10.01 -34.41
C GLY A 37 -44.99 -9.33 -34.23
N GLN A 38 -44.73 -8.30 -35.04
CA GLN A 38 -43.47 -7.51 -35.02
C GLN A 38 -43.58 -6.19 -34.25
N ARG A 39 -44.71 -5.92 -33.58
CA ARG A 39 -44.95 -4.65 -32.86
C ARG A 39 -45.34 -4.89 -31.41
N TRP A 40 -45.08 -3.90 -30.57
CA TRP A 40 -45.50 -3.86 -29.17
C TRP A 40 -46.75 -3.02 -29.04
N GLU A 41 -47.80 -3.61 -28.47
CA GLU A 41 -49.02 -2.94 -28.08
C GLU A 41 -49.01 -2.67 -26.58
N ILE A 42 -49.30 -1.43 -26.21
CA ILE A 42 -49.22 -0.90 -24.86
C ILE A 42 -50.54 -0.18 -24.57
N ASP A 43 -51.16 -0.45 -23.42
CA ASP A 43 -52.26 0.38 -22.90
C ASP A 43 -51.64 1.60 -22.18
N PRO A 44 -51.80 2.84 -22.68
CA PRO A 44 -51.16 4.03 -22.12
C PRO A 44 -51.44 4.23 -20.62
N ALA A 45 -52.70 4.03 -20.21
CA ALA A 45 -53.10 4.30 -18.83
C ALA A 45 -52.51 3.29 -17.83
N GLN A 46 -52.31 2.04 -18.27
CA GLN A 46 -51.66 1.02 -17.45
C GLN A 46 -50.14 1.19 -17.45
N ALA A 47 -49.55 1.46 -18.62
CA ALA A 47 -48.13 1.63 -18.76
C ALA A 47 -47.60 2.86 -18.01
N ASP A 48 -48.36 3.96 -17.91
CA ASP A 48 -47.95 5.12 -17.12
C ASP A 48 -47.84 4.79 -15.63
N ARG A 49 -48.77 3.96 -15.12
CA ARG A 49 -48.76 3.48 -13.72
C ARG A 49 -47.57 2.56 -13.48
N GLU A 50 -47.40 1.54 -14.31
CA GLU A 50 -46.26 0.60 -14.22
C GLU A 50 -44.92 1.31 -14.35
N TRP A 51 -44.82 2.29 -15.25
CA TRP A 51 -43.62 3.10 -15.39
C TRP A 51 -43.31 3.86 -14.11
N SER A 52 -44.30 4.49 -13.48
CA SER A 52 -44.08 5.21 -12.21
C SER A 52 -43.74 4.28 -11.05
N GLN A 53 -44.35 3.10 -10.99
CA GLN A 53 -44.17 2.13 -9.90
C GLN A 53 -42.84 1.39 -10.00
N ASN A 54 -42.40 1.04 -11.22
CA ASN A 54 -41.20 0.24 -11.45
C ASN A 54 -39.96 1.11 -11.76
N THR A 55 -40.10 2.43 -11.88
CA THR A 55 -38.96 3.34 -11.99
C THR A 55 -38.45 3.67 -10.59
N ASN A 56 -37.50 2.86 -10.11
CA ASN A 56 -36.72 3.19 -8.93
C ASN A 56 -35.94 4.51 -9.16
N VAL A 57 -36.25 5.52 -8.35
CA VAL A 57 -35.59 6.84 -8.29
C VAL A 57 -34.09 6.80 -7.97
N ASN A 58 -33.55 5.61 -7.65
CA ASN A 58 -32.16 5.42 -7.23
C ASN A 58 -31.14 5.21 -8.36
N HIS A 59 -31.52 5.44 -9.63
CA HIS A 59 -30.58 5.39 -10.77
C HIS A 59 -29.93 6.75 -11.10
N HIS A 60 -30.02 7.74 -10.20
CA HIS A 60 -29.24 8.98 -10.24
C HIS A 60 -28.01 8.92 -9.32
N LYS A 61 -27.08 8.00 -9.58
CA LYS A 61 -25.65 8.23 -9.30
C LYS A 61 -25.09 8.89 -10.57
N SER A 62 -24.48 10.07 -10.59
CA SER A 62 -23.83 10.83 -9.51
C SER A 62 -23.52 12.25 -10.03
N LYS A 63 -24.15 13.27 -9.44
CA LYS A 63 -23.55 14.61 -9.27
C LYS A 63 -24.44 15.47 -8.37
N ALA A 64 -24.26 15.35 -7.06
CA ALA A 64 -24.69 16.38 -6.10
C ALA A 64 -23.99 16.16 -4.75
N PRO A 65 -23.62 17.23 -4.04
CA PRO A 65 -23.63 17.22 -2.59
C PRO A 65 -24.97 17.76 -2.06
N ARG A 66 -25.50 17.09 -1.01
CA ARG A 66 -25.97 17.68 0.27
C ARG A 66 -27.33 17.17 0.79
N VAL A 67 -27.27 16.29 1.83
CA VAL A 67 -27.97 16.28 3.16
C VAL A 67 -29.52 16.12 3.12
N VAL A 68 -30.23 15.23 3.85
CA VAL A 68 -30.14 14.68 5.23
C VAL A 68 -30.94 13.35 5.35
N ALA A 69 -30.42 12.39 6.16
CA ALA A 69 -31.03 11.45 7.14
C ALA A 69 -32.33 10.66 6.83
N GLU A 70 -32.58 9.38 7.17
CA GLU A 70 -31.94 8.26 7.92
C GLU A 70 -32.94 7.05 7.88
N PRO A 71 -32.76 5.92 8.58
CA PRO A 71 -31.80 4.81 8.46
C PRO A 71 -32.49 3.60 7.76
N GLU A 72 -31.87 2.46 7.43
CA GLU A 72 -31.76 1.27 8.27
C GLU A 72 -30.77 0.26 7.66
N ASP A 73 -30.11 -0.44 8.59
CA ASP A 73 -29.18 -1.56 8.49
C ASP A 73 -29.14 -2.38 7.19
N SER A 74 -28.03 -2.22 6.47
CA SER A 74 -27.34 -3.38 5.90
C SER A 74 -25.95 -3.44 6.49
N SER A 75 -25.90 -3.91 7.74
CA SER A 75 -24.75 -4.51 8.36
C SER A 75 -24.13 -5.56 7.41
N LEU A 76 -23.07 -5.18 6.71
CA LEU A 76 -21.92 -6.07 6.56
C LEU A 76 -20.84 -5.48 7.46
N PRO A 77 -20.85 -5.80 8.78
CA PRO A 77 -19.92 -5.23 9.76
C PRO A 77 -18.46 -5.36 9.31
N GLY A 78 -18.12 -6.44 8.59
CA GLY A 78 -16.76 -6.65 8.10
C GLY A 78 -16.26 -5.72 6.98
N LEU A 79 -17.11 -5.16 6.10
CA LEU A 79 -16.58 -4.40 4.94
C LEU A 79 -16.11 -2.99 5.33
N ASN A 80 -16.86 -2.32 6.22
CA ASN A 80 -16.49 -0.98 6.69
C ASN A 80 -15.30 -1.07 7.66
N GLU A 81 -15.28 -2.07 8.54
CA GLU A 81 -14.15 -2.35 9.42
C GLU A 81 -12.89 -2.70 8.62
N SER A 82 -12.98 -3.59 7.62
CA SER A 82 -11.83 -3.92 6.75
C SER A 82 -11.30 -2.72 5.96
N LYS A 83 -12.19 -1.81 5.53
CA LYS A 83 -11.78 -0.56 4.86
C LYS A 83 -11.09 0.39 5.82
N ALA A 84 -11.62 0.55 7.03
CA ALA A 84 -11.03 1.40 8.06
C ALA A 84 -9.64 0.89 8.49
N GLU A 85 -9.47 -0.41 8.68
CA GLU A 85 -8.17 -1.03 8.97
C GLU A 85 -7.17 -0.82 7.83
N ARG A 86 -7.60 -1.07 6.58
CA ARG A 86 -6.76 -0.85 5.41
C ARG A 86 -6.32 0.61 5.29
N GLU A 87 -7.24 1.56 5.46
CA GLU A 87 -6.94 2.99 5.42
C GLU A 87 -5.99 3.40 6.55
N TYR A 88 -6.16 2.84 7.75
CA TYR A 88 -5.26 3.08 8.87
C TYR A 88 -3.83 2.61 8.59
N TYR A 89 -3.65 1.38 8.09
CA TYR A 89 -2.32 0.87 7.74
C TYR A 89 -1.70 1.62 6.55
N LEU A 90 -2.51 2.03 5.57
CA LEU A 90 -2.03 2.88 4.47
C LEU A 90 -1.56 4.24 4.97
N ALA A 91 -2.27 4.85 5.91
CA ALA A 91 -1.85 6.11 6.52
C ALA A 91 -0.52 5.96 7.29
N LYS A 92 -0.36 4.86 8.04
CA LYS A 92 0.91 4.56 8.72
C LYS A 92 2.07 4.33 7.77
N LEU A 93 1.87 3.57 6.69
CA LEU A 93 2.89 3.38 5.66
C LEU A 93 3.28 4.71 5.02
N ALA A 94 2.30 5.55 4.67
CA ALA A 94 2.56 6.88 4.12
C ALA A 94 3.31 7.79 5.11
N GLN A 95 3.05 7.65 6.42
CA GLN A 95 3.79 8.36 7.45
C GLN A 95 5.25 7.88 7.52
N LEU A 96 5.50 6.57 7.58
CA LEU A 96 6.86 6.01 7.57
C LEU A 96 7.63 6.41 6.31
N ASP A 97 6.99 6.34 5.14
CA ASP A 97 7.58 6.76 3.86
C ASP A 97 7.92 8.26 3.86
N TYR A 98 7.06 9.10 4.46
CA TYR A 98 7.32 10.52 4.60
C TYR A 98 8.51 10.77 5.53
N GLU A 99 8.55 10.10 6.68
CA GLU A 99 9.63 10.23 7.67
C GLU A 99 10.97 9.73 7.12
N GLU A 100 10.98 8.65 6.34
CA GLU A 100 12.16 8.16 5.62
C GLU A 100 12.64 9.17 4.57
N ARG A 101 11.74 9.69 3.73
CA ARG A 101 12.09 10.69 2.70
C ARG A 101 12.49 12.05 3.29
N ALA A 102 11.96 12.40 4.45
CA ALA A 102 12.35 13.56 5.22
C ALA A 102 13.71 13.38 5.91
N GLY A 103 14.29 12.17 5.85
CA GLY A 103 15.58 11.84 6.45
C GLY A 103 15.53 11.68 7.98
N GLN A 104 14.33 11.51 8.55
CA GLN A 104 14.14 11.31 9.99
C GLN A 104 14.28 9.84 10.38
N LEU A 105 13.94 8.92 9.46
CA LEU A 105 14.09 7.48 9.63
C LEU A 105 15.03 6.90 8.55
N VAL A 106 15.80 5.90 8.94
CA VAL A 106 16.61 5.08 8.03
C VAL A 106 16.32 3.61 8.35
N SER A 107 16.33 2.75 7.33
CA SER A 107 16.19 1.31 7.54
C SER A 107 17.20 0.80 8.56
N ALA A 108 16.69 0.14 9.60
CA ALA A 108 17.53 -0.50 10.61
C ALA A 108 18.43 -1.60 10.02
N GLU A 109 18.03 -2.20 8.89
CA GLU A 109 18.85 -3.16 8.16
C GLU A 109 20.03 -2.47 7.47
N ASP A 110 19.78 -1.34 6.79
CA ASP A 110 20.85 -0.58 6.12
C ASP A 110 21.86 -0.05 7.13
N VAL A 111 21.40 0.51 8.25
CA VAL A 111 22.28 0.96 9.33
C VAL A 111 23.13 -0.19 9.85
N ARG A 112 22.55 -1.38 10.09
CA ARG A 112 23.30 -2.55 10.53
C ARG A 112 24.36 -2.94 9.49
N VAL A 113 24.00 -3.10 8.23
CA VAL A 113 24.93 -3.50 7.16
C VAL A 113 26.05 -2.49 7.00
N THR A 114 25.72 -1.19 6.93
CA THR A 114 26.70 -0.11 6.81
C THR A 114 27.60 -0.07 8.04
N TRP A 115 27.07 -0.15 9.24
CA TRP A 115 27.85 -0.17 10.49
C TRP A 115 28.79 -1.37 10.56
N PHE A 116 28.33 -2.59 10.28
CA PHE A 116 29.17 -3.78 10.25
C PHE A 116 30.29 -3.65 9.21
N SER A 117 30.00 -3.09 8.04
CA SER A 117 31.02 -2.82 7.02
C SER A 117 32.07 -1.81 7.51
N HIS A 118 31.65 -0.72 8.14
CA HIS A 118 32.54 0.28 8.70
C HIS A 118 33.39 -0.28 9.85
N ALA A 119 32.78 -0.98 10.81
CA ALA A 119 33.48 -1.62 11.91
C ALA A 119 34.52 -2.63 11.41
N ARG A 120 34.18 -3.42 10.40
CA ARG A 120 35.12 -4.35 9.75
C ARG A 120 36.30 -3.61 9.12
N ARG A 121 36.05 -2.54 8.36
CA ARG A 121 37.13 -1.73 7.77
C ARG A 121 38.05 -1.15 8.83
N VAL A 122 37.50 -0.66 9.94
CA VAL A 122 38.28 -0.14 11.07
C VAL A 122 39.14 -1.24 11.69
N ARG A 123 38.54 -2.39 12.01
CA ARG A 123 39.28 -3.54 12.57
C ARG A 123 40.39 -4.00 11.64
N ASP A 124 40.09 -4.21 10.36
CA ASP A 124 41.07 -4.68 9.39
C ASP A 124 42.19 -3.65 9.20
N ALA A 125 41.89 -2.34 9.25
CA ALA A 125 42.89 -1.28 9.20
C ALA A 125 43.80 -1.29 10.45
N ILE A 126 43.23 -1.44 11.65
CA ILE A 126 43.98 -1.50 12.91
C ILE A 126 44.88 -2.74 12.95
N LEU A 127 44.36 -3.91 12.58
CA LEU A 127 45.13 -5.15 12.56
C LEU A 127 46.23 -5.16 11.49
N ASN A 128 46.18 -4.25 10.51
CA ASN A 128 47.23 -4.04 9.52
C ASN A 128 48.27 -2.98 9.95
N VAL A 129 48.08 -2.29 11.07
CA VAL A 129 49.07 -1.33 11.60
C VAL A 129 50.39 -2.00 11.99
N PRO A 130 50.41 -3.17 12.68
CA PRO A 130 51.65 -3.81 13.12
C PRO A 130 52.66 -4.06 11.98
N ILE A 131 52.20 -4.62 10.86
CA ILE A 131 53.09 -4.94 9.73
C ILE A 131 53.68 -3.66 9.11
N ARG A 132 52.89 -2.58 9.02
CA ARG A 132 53.36 -1.28 8.52
C ARG A 132 54.39 -0.66 9.46
N ILE A 133 54.17 -0.72 10.77
CA ILE A 133 55.12 -0.20 11.76
C ILE A 133 56.42 -1.00 11.71
N VAL A 134 56.37 -2.33 11.60
CA VAL A 134 57.60 -3.15 11.49
C VAL A 134 58.43 -2.74 10.27
N ASP A 135 57.78 -2.48 9.13
CA ASP A 135 58.44 -1.99 7.91
C ASP A 135 59.05 -0.59 8.10
N GLU A 136 58.35 0.32 8.78
CA GLU A 136 58.83 1.68 9.10
C GLU A 136 60.01 1.65 10.11
N VAL A 137 59.92 0.82 11.15
CA VAL A 137 60.98 0.63 12.14
C VAL A 137 62.22 0.04 11.46
N ARG A 138 62.07 -0.93 10.54
CA ARG A 138 63.19 -1.43 9.73
C ARG A 138 63.85 -0.31 8.93
N ALA A 139 63.05 0.56 8.31
CA ALA A 139 63.58 1.67 7.51
C ALA A 139 64.41 2.66 8.35
N ILE A 140 64.09 2.83 9.65
CA ILE A 140 64.77 3.76 10.55
C ILE A 140 65.95 3.10 11.29
N ALA A 141 65.74 1.90 11.85
CA ALA A 141 66.71 1.21 12.70
C ALA A 141 67.78 0.44 11.90
N GLY A 142 67.56 0.21 10.60
CA GLY A 142 68.47 -0.56 9.74
C GLY A 142 68.17 -2.06 9.77
N GLU A 143 69.20 -2.88 9.94
CA GLU A 143 69.04 -4.34 9.95
C GLU A 143 68.30 -4.82 11.21
N LEU A 144 67.08 -5.30 10.99
CA LEU A 144 66.32 -6.09 11.96
C LEU A 144 66.37 -7.55 11.52
N ASP A 145 66.83 -8.43 12.41
CA ASP A 145 66.77 -9.87 12.19
C ASP A 145 65.29 -10.34 12.04
N GLU A 146 65.07 -11.46 11.37
CA GLU A 146 63.74 -12.06 11.20
C GLU A 146 63.07 -12.31 12.56
N ASN A 147 63.84 -12.76 13.56
CA ASN A 147 63.33 -12.96 14.91
C ASN A 147 62.86 -11.64 15.55
N GLN A 148 63.65 -10.58 15.41
CA GLN A 148 63.29 -9.26 15.97
C GLN A 148 62.04 -8.69 15.29
N ARG A 149 61.93 -8.82 13.96
CA ARG A 149 60.72 -8.41 13.22
C ARG A 149 59.49 -9.19 13.67
N HIS A 150 59.63 -10.50 13.85
CA HIS A 150 58.54 -11.35 14.33
C HIS A 150 58.09 -10.98 15.75
N GLU A 151 59.04 -10.76 16.67
CA GLU A 151 58.74 -10.36 18.06
C GLU A 151 58.04 -8.99 18.13
N ILE A 152 58.50 -8.00 17.37
CA ILE A 152 57.84 -6.68 17.29
C ILE A 152 56.42 -6.82 16.76
N LEU A 153 56.23 -7.63 15.70
CA LEU A 153 54.92 -7.87 15.12
C LEU A 153 53.96 -8.50 16.13
N LEU A 154 54.38 -9.55 16.83
CA LEU A 154 53.57 -10.25 17.83
C LEU A 154 53.23 -9.35 19.01
N CYS A 155 54.20 -8.56 19.50
CA CYS A 155 53.99 -7.61 20.58
C CYS A 155 52.91 -6.58 20.20
N LEU A 156 53.06 -5.92 19.04
CA LEU A 156 52.10 -4.94 18.57
C LEU A 156 50.71 -5.54 18.30
N GLN A 157 50.65 -6.74 17.71
CA GLN A 157 49.38 -7.42 17.49
C GLN A 157 48.66 -7.70 18.81
N ARG A 158 49.36 -8.22 19.82
CA ARG A 158 48.77 -8.49 21.13
C ARG A 158 48.18 -7.25 21.77
N GLU A 159 48.95 -6.15 21.84
CA GLU A 159 48.49 -4.91 22.48
C GLU A 159 47.30 -4.28 21.74
N LEU A 160 47.33 -4.26 20.40
CA LEU A 160 46.22 -3.72 19.62
C LEU A 160 44.96 -4.58 19.72
N VAL A 161 45.09 -5.90 19.73
CA VAL A 161 43.95 -6.81 19.93
C VAL A 161 43.37 -6.61 21.32
N GLN A 162 44.21 -6.56 22.36
CA GLN A 162 43.75 -6.32 23.73
C GLN A 162 43.01 -4.97 23.84
N ALA A 163 43.54 -3.90 23.26
CA ALA A 163 42.87 -2.59 23.26
C ALA A 163 41.51 -2.64 22.52
N LEU A 164 41.42 -3.39 21.42
CA LEU A 164 40.17 -3.60 20.70
C LEU A 164 39.16 -4.42 21.51
N GLU A 165 39.61 -5.42 22.26
CA GLU A 165 38.77 -6.22 23.16
C GLU A 165 38.25 -5.38 24.32
N GLU A 166 39.08 -4.53 24.92
CA GLU A 166 38.67 -3.58 25.96
C GLU A 166 37.61 -2.58 25.44
N LEU A 167 37.77 -2.10 24.20
CA LEU A 167 36.80 -1.21 23.55
C LEU A 167 35.49 -1.90 23.17
N ALA A 168 35.53 -3.19 22.84
CA ALA A 168 34.33 -3.96 22.53
C ALA A 168 33.42 -4.09 23.77
N GLY A 169 33.98 -3.98 24.98
CA GLY A 169 33.24 -4.08 26.23
C GLY A 169 32.64 -5.48 26.45
N PRO A 170 31.91 -5.70 27.56
CA PRO A 170 31.12 -6.91 27.73
C PRO A 170 30.03 -6.95 26.65
N GLU A 171 29.85 -8.10 26.01
CA GLU A 171 28.84 -8.34 24.98
C GLU A 171 27.42 -8.16 25.56
N GLU A 172 26.93 -6.91 25.60
CA GLU A 172 25.54 -6.62 25.91
C GLU A 172 24.69 -7.03 24.70
N LEU A 173 24.17 -8.26 24.75
CA LEU A 173 23.19 -8.76 23.79
C LEU A 173 22.06 -7.72 23.65
N PRO A 174 21.73 -7.26 22.44
CA PRO A 174 20.60 -6.34 22.26
C PRO A 174 19.33 -7.02 22.79
N PRO A 175 18.40 -6.25 23.40
CA PRO A 175 17.13 -6.80 23.84
C PRO A 175 16.46 -7.42 22.62
N GLN A 176 16.29 -8.74 22.65
CA GLN A 176 15.54 -9.43 21.61
C GLN A 176 14.15 -8.82 21.60
N SER A 177 13.82 -8.07 20.55
CA SER A 177 12.49 -7.57 20.31
C SER A 177 11.56 -8.78 20.24
N GLN A 178 10.87 -9.05 21.36
CA GLN A 178 9.80 -10.04 21.43
C GLN A 178 8.73 -9.57 20.45
N SER A 179 8.65 -10.28 19.32
CA SER A 179 7.53 -10.19 18.37
C SER A 179 6.33 -10.95 18.92
#